data_AF-A0A7K6C8G1-F1
#
_entry.id   AF-A0A7K6C8G1-F1
#
_cell.length_a   1.000
_cell.length_b   1.000
_cell.length_c   1.000
_cell.angle_alpha   90.00
_cell.angle_beta   90.00
_cell.angle_gamma   90.00
#
_symmetry.space_group_name_H-M   'P 1'
#
loop_
_entity.id
_entity.type
_entity.pdbx_description
1 polymer ?
#
loop_
_entity_poly.entity_id
_entity_poly.type
_entity_poly.pdbx_seq_one_letter_code
_entity_poly.pdbx_strand_id
1 'polypeptide(L)'
;MAALRLLYRAARAGPPAPLGSLRPLSISTPRDCYKYVNVREPAMDMRSITDRAAQTLLWTELIRGLAMTLSYLFREPATINYPFEKGPLSPRFRGEHALRRYPSGEERCIACKLCEAVCPAQAITIEAEPRADGSRRTTRYDIDMTKCIYCGFCQEACPVDAIVE
;
A
#
# COMPACT_ATOMS: atom_id res chain seq x y z
N MET A 1 -4.24 -53.20 -8.23
CA MET A 1 -4.69 -51.81 -7.91
C MET A 1 -3.56 -50.84 -7.58
N ALA A 2 -2.44 -51.25 -6.94
CA ALA A 2 -1.32 -50.34 -6.64
C ALA A 2 -0.45 -49.96 -7.87
N ALA A 3 -0.23 -50.90 -8.81
CA ALA A 3 0.58 -50.67 -10.01
C ALA A 3 0.02 -49.58 -10.95
N LEU A 4 -1.31 -49.53 -11.11
CA LEU A 4 -1.97 -48.53 -11.97
C LEU A 4 -1.85 -47.10 -11.40
N ARG A 5 -1.86 -46.95 -10.06
CA ARG A 5 -1.67 -45.66 -9.38
C ARG A 5 -0.23 -45.16 -9.47
N LEU A 6 0.74 -46.07 -9.49
CA LEU A 6 2.16 -45.75 -9.68
C LEU A 6 2.44 -45.27 -11.11
N LEU A 7 1.87 -45.92 -12.12
CA LEU A 7 1.96 -45.49 -13.51
C LEU A 7 1.29 -44.12 -13.74
N TYR A 8 0.14 -43.88 -13.11
CA TYR A 8 -0.55 -42.58 -13.18
C TYR A 8 0.25 -41.44 -12.50
N ARG A 9 1.01 -41.73 -11.44
CA ARG A 9 1.92 -40.76 -10.80
C ARG A 9 3.18 -40.51 -11.64
N ALA A 10 3.73 -41.54 -12.29
CA ALA A 10 4.88 -41.40 -13.17
C ALA A 10 4.55 -40.55 -14.42
N ALA A 11 3.34 -40.66 -14.96
CA ALA A 11 2.90 -39.86 -16.11
C ALA A 11 2.70 -38.36 -15.79
N ARG A 12 2.59 -37.98 -14.50
CA ARG A 12 2.57 -36.57 -14.04
C ARG A 12 3.89 -36.07 -13.48
N ALA A 13 4.89 -36.94 -13.34
CA ALA A 13 6.23 -36.51 -13.00
C ALA A 13 6.85 -35.91 -14.26
N GLY A 14 6.96 -34.57 -14.27
CA GLY A 14 7.74 -33.86 -15.28
C GLY A 14 9.18 -34.41 -15.37
N PRO A 15 9.91 -34.11 -16.46
CA PRO A 15 11.22 -34.72 -16.70
C PRO A 15 12.19 -34.44 -15.55
N PRO A 16 13.07 -35.39 -15.21
CA PRO A 16 14.03 -35.23 -14.12
C PRO A 16 14.97 -34.05 -14.41
N ALA A 17 15.16 -33.19 -13.41
CA ALA A 17 16.15 -32.11 -13.48
C ALA A 17 17.56 -32.70 -13.61
N PRO A 18 18.41 -32.24 -14.55
CA PRO A 18 19.77 -32.72 -14.63
C PRO A 18 20.59 -32.16 -13.47
N LEU A 19 21.15 -33.08 -12.68
CA LEU A 19 22.20 -32.82 -11.70
C LEU A 19 23.49 -32.50 -12.47
N GLY A 20 23.77 -31.21 -12.67
CA GLY A 20 24.96 -30.78 -13.40
C GLY A 20 25.17 -29.27 -13.30
N SER A 21 26.16 -28.86 -12.51
CA SER A 21 26.57 -27.46 -12.34
C SER A 21 27.34 -26.95 -13.56
N LEU A 22 26.65 -26.56 -14.63
CA LEU A 22 27.19 -25.65 -15.65
C LEU A 22 26.03 -24.78 -16.11
N ARG A 23 26.03 -23.49 -15.74
CA ARG A 23 25.07 -22.51 -16.27
C ARG A 23 25.36 -22.33 -17.77
N PRO A 24 24.48 -22.76 -18.69
CA PRO A 24 24.59 -22.31 -20.06
C PRO A 24 24.10 -20.87 -20.09
N LEU A 25 25.00 -19.96 -20.47
CA LEU A 25 24.66 -18.59 -20.86
C LEU A 25 23.66 -18.66 -22.02
N SER A 26 22.47 -18.10 -21.79
CA SER A 26 21.45 -17.77 -22.79
C SER A 26 21.06 -18.86 -23.80
N ILE A 27 20.15 -19.74 -23.40
CA ILE A 27 19.07 -20.19 -24.28
C ILE A 27 17.79 -19.84 -23.54
N SER A 28 17.04 -18.87 -24.07
CA SER A 28 15.69 -18.56 -23.62
C SER A 28 14.88 -19.85 -23.64
N THR A 29 14.57 -20.42 -22.49
CA THR A 29 13.41 -21.31 -22.38
C THR A 29 12.18 -20.38 -22.36
N PRO A 30 11.34 -20.31 -23.41
CA PRO A 30 10.02 -19.74 -23.21
C PRO A 30 9.22 -20.83 -22.49
N ARG A 31 9.20 -20.78 -21.16
CA ARG A 31 8.30 -21.62 -20.35
C ARG A 31 7.34 -20.67 -19.64
N ASP A 32 6.27 -20.32 -20.34
CA ASP A 32 5.00 -19.75 -19.85
C ASP A 32 5.10 -18.88 -18.58
N CYS A 33 5.76 -17.72 -18.68
CA CYS A 33 5.81 -16.72 -17.59
C CYS A 33 4.56 -15.81 -17.56
N TYR A 34 3.48 -16.23 -18.19
CA TYR A 34 2.20 -15.55 -18.16
C TYR A 34 1.09 -16.60 -18.22
N LYS A 35 0.05 -16.39 -17.43
CA LYS A 35 -1.13 -17.25 -17.41
C LYS A 35 -2.17 -16.62 -18.32
N TYR A 36 -2.55 -17.34 -19.37
CA TYR A 36 -3.72 -16.97 -20.13
C TYR A 36 -4.98 -17.13 -19.26
N VAL A 37 -5.70 -16.01 -19.05
CA VAL A 37 -6.96 -15.99 -18.31
C VAL A 37 -8.09 -16.29 -19.29
N ASN A 38 -9.02 -17.17 -18.89
CA ASN A 38 -10.20 -17.57 -19.67
C ASN A 38 -9.94 -18.35 -20.98
N VAL A 39 -8.82 -19.07 -21.11
CA VAL A 39 -8.65 -20.07 -22.21
C VAL A 39 -9.34 -21.37 -21.82
N ARG A 40 -10.67 -21.37 -21.87
CA ARG A 40 -11.50 -22.55 -21.65
C ARG A 40 -12.53 -22.63 -22.75
N GLU A 41 -12.44 -23.67 -23.56
CA GLU A 41 -13.43 -23.93 -24.58
C GLU A 41 -14.69 -24.54 -23.94
N PRO A 42 -15.88 -24.05 -24.27
CA PRO A 42 -17.13 -24.58 -23.75
C PRO A 42 -17.40 -25.99 -24.31
N ALA A 43 -17.69 -26.97 -23.45
CA ALA A 43 -18.16 -28.29 -23.87
C ALA A 43 -19.49 -28.18 -24.65
N MET A 44 -19.71 -29.08 -25.62
CA MET A 44 -20.88 -29.13 -26.51
C MET A 44 -21.82 -30.29 -26.18
N ASP A 45 -21.73 -30.84 -24.98
CA ASP A 45 -22.60 -31.92 -24.52
C ASP A 45 -24.01 -31.41 -24.28
N MET A 46 -25.04 -32.21 -24.60
CA MET A 46 -26.45 -31.82 -24.45
C MET A 46 -26.76 -31.28 -23.04
N ARG A 47 -26.20 -31.88 -21.99
CA ARG A 47 -26.34 -31.42 -20.59
C ARG A 47 -25.74 -30.02 -20.38
N SER A 48 -24.53 -29.79 -20.88
CA SER A 48 -23.84 -28.49 -20.73
C SER A 48 -24.53 -27.37 -21.52
N ILE A 49 -25.16 -27.70 -22.65
CA ILE A 49 -25.96 -26.76 -23.45
C ILE A 49 -27.26 -26.41 -22.72
N THR A 50 -27.96 -27.41 -22.16
CA THR A 50 -29.18 -27.16 -21.38
C THR A 50 -28.91 -26.36 -20.11
N ASP A 51 -27.79 -26.61 -19.43
CA ASP A 51 -27.41 -25.87 -18.22
C ASP A 51 -27.11 -24.39 -18.53
N ARG A 52 -26.41 -24.10 -19.64
CA ARG A 52 -26.16 -22.70 -20.10
C ARG A 52 -27.43 -22.01 -20.58
N ALA A 53 -28.33 -22.74 -21.24
CA ALA A 53 -29.63 -22.21 -21.64
C ALA A 53 -30.48 -21.88 -20.41
N ALA A 54 -30.49 -22.76 -19.40
CA ALA A 54 -31.15 -22.51 -18.12
C ALA A 54 -30.53 -21.32 -17.38
N GLN A 55 -29.21 -21.20 -17.37
CA GLN A 55 -28.50 -20.04 -16.80
C GLN A 55 -28.93 -18.72 -17.47
N THR A 56 -29.09 -18.73 -18.80
CA THR A 56 -29.50 -17.55 -19.58
C THR A 56 -30.97 -17.20 -19.38
N LEU A 57 -31.87 -18.19 -19.38
CA LEU A 57 -33.32 -17.98 -19.30
C LEU A 57 -33.83 -17.77 -17.88
N LEU A 58 -33.27 -18.48 -16.89
CA LEU A 58 -33.69 -18.45 -15.49
C LEU A 58 -32.78 -17.57 -14.62
N TRP A 59 -31.81 -16.87 -15.22
CA TRP A 59 -30.95 -15.88 -14.55
C TRP A 59 -30.31 -16.40 -13.25
N THR A 60 -29.89 -17.66 -13.24
CA THR A 60 -29.42 -18.34 -12.02
C THR A 60 -28.19 -17.67 -11.39
N GLU A 61 -27.27 -17.15 -12.21
CA GLU A 61 -26.11 -16.39 -11.71
C GLU A 61 -26.50 -15.03 -11.11
N LEU A 62 -27.55 -14.39 -11.63
CA LEU A 62 -28.04 -13.12 -11.06
C LEU A 62 -28.64 -13.36 -9.67
N ILE A 63 -29.41 -14.44 -9.51
CA ILE A 63 -29.94 -14.84 -8.20
C ILE A 63 -28.80 -15.20 -7.24
N ARG A 64 -27.78 -15.92 -7.72
CA ARG A 64 -26.58 -16.24 -6.92
C ARG A 64 -25.83 -14.98 -6.48
N GLY A 65 -25.70 -13.99 -7.36
CA GLY A 65 -25.13 -12.68 -7.03
C GLY A 65 -25.97 -11.91 -6.01
N LEU A 66 -27.29 -11.90 -6.18
CA LEU A 66 -28.23 -11.24 -5.27
C LEU A 66 -28.25 -11.89 -3.88
N ALA A 67 -28.13 -13.21 -3.81
CA ALA A 67 -27.98 -13.92 -2.54
C ALA A 67 -26.69 -13.51 -1.81
N MET A 68 -25.60 -13.28 -2.55
CA MET A 68 -24.37 -12.78 -1.95
C MET A 68 -24.55 -11.36 -1.39
N THR A 69 -25.21 -10.46 -2.12
CA THR A 69 -25.51 -9.11 -1.60
C THR A 69 -26.45 -9.16 -0.39
N LEU A 70 -27.44 -10.05 -0.40
CA LEU A 70 -28.34 -10.28 0.73
C LEU A 70 -27.57 -10.77 1.97
N SER A 71 -26.50 -11.54 1.80
CA SER A 71 -25.65 -11.97 2.92
C SER A 71 -25.00 -10.79 3.66
N TYR A 72 -24.74 -9.66 2.99
CA TYR A 72 -24.21 -8.46 3.63
C TYR A 72 -25.25 -7.70 4.46
N LEU A 73 -26.54 -7.86 4.17
CA LEU A 73 -27.62 -7.26 4.97
C LEU A 73 -27.63 -7.81 6.41
N PHE A 74 -27.22 -9.07 6.58
CA PHE A 74 -27.16 -9.73 7.88
C PHE A 74 -25.80 -9.61 8.58
N ARG A 75 -24.86 -8.85 8.01
CA ARG A 75 -23.59 -8.53 8.67
C ARG A 75 -23.70 -7.23 9.44
N GLU A 76 -22.97 -7.14 10.54
CA GLU A 76 -22.82 -5.88 11.27
C GLU A 76 -22.07 -4.85 10.40
N PRO A 77 -22.49 -3.57 10.38
CA PRO A 77 -21.82 -2.54 9.61
C PRO A 77 -20.45 -2.17 10.21
N ALA A 78 -19.45 -1.96 9.36
CA ALA A 78 -18.11 -1.54 9.77
C ALA A 78 -18.00 -0.01 9.99
N THR A 79 -19.06 0.64 10.47
CA THR A 79 -19.12 2.09 10.69
C THR A 79 -18.71 2.45 12.11
N ILE A 80 -17.76 3.36 12.27
CA ILE A 80 -17.42 3.98 13.56
C ILE A 80 -18.32 5.19 13.84
N ASN A 81 -18.67 5.43 15.10
CA ASN A 81 -19.50 6.58 15.47
C ASN A 81 -18.68 7.87 15.65
N TYR A 82 -18.22 8.46 14.55
CA TYR A 82 -17.54 9.76 14.58
C TYR A 82 -18.54 10.87 14.96
N PRO A 83 -18.25 11.78 15.91
CA PRO A 83 -16.95 12.12 16.52
C PRO A 83 -16.66 11.46 17.89
N PHE A 84 -17.56 10.63 18.41
CA PHE A 84 -17.44 9.99 19.74
C PHE A 84 -16.42 8.86 19.75
N GLU A 85 -16.35 8.11 18.65
CA GLU A 85 -15.36 7.07 18.39
C GLU A 85 -14.48 7.50 17.21
N LYS A 86 -13.15 7.42 17.37
CA LYS A 86 -12.18 7.77 16.33
C LYS A 86 -11.48 6.50 15.83
N GLY A 87 -11.06 6.52 14.57
CA GLY A 87 -10.27 5.44 14.00
C GLY A 87 -8.94 5.23 14.73
N PRO A 88 -8.37 4.02 14.72
CA PRO A 88 -7.06 3.77 15.31
C PRO A 88 -5.97 4.48 14.49
N LEU A 89 -5.19 5.36 15.13
CA LEU A 89 -4.05 6.02 14.52
C LEU A 89 -2.74 5.34 14.96
N SER A 90 -1.80 5.20 14.02
CA SER A 90 -0.44 4.77 14.37
C SER A 90 0.33 5.93 15.03
N PRO A 91 1.32 5.67 15.90
CA PRO A 91 2.18 6.71 16.46
C PRO A 91 3.01 7.49 15.43
N ARG A 92 3.08 7.01 14.18
CA ARG A 92 3.77 7.65 13.05
C ARG A 92 2.80 8.42 12.14
N PHE A 93 1.59 8.67 12.60
CA PHE A 93 0.65 9.49 11.85
C PHE A 93 1.21 10.91 11.67
N ARG A 94 1.01 11.45 10.47
CA ARG A 94 1.49 12.78 10.06
C ARG A 94 0.32 13.76 10.13
N GLY A 95 0.44 14.77 10.96
CA GLY A 95 -0.65 15.69 11.28
C GLY A 95 -0.25 17.16 11.18
N GLU A 96 -0.73 17.93 12.14
CA GLU A 96 -0.48 19.37 12.21
C GLU A 96 0.93 19.65 12.71
N HIS A 97 1.64 20.54 12.02
CA HIS A 97 3.04 20.84 12.35
C HIS A 97 3.13 21.65 13.65
N ALA A 98 4.05 21.27 14.53
CA ALA A 98 4.33 21.98 15.77
C ALA A 98 5.83 22.17 16.00
N LEU A 99 6.22 23.33 16.53
CA LEU A 99 7.60 23.57 16.99
C LEU A 99 7.73 23.16 18.46
N ARG A 100 8.70 22.29 18.73
CA ARG A 100 9.03 21.84 20.08
C ARG A 100 10.06 22.75 20.74
N ARG A 101 9.98 22.80 22.07
CA ARG A 101 10.98 23.44 22.94
C ARG A 101 11.84 22.38 23.65
N TYR A 102 13.00 22.79 24.12
CA TYR A 102 13.81 22.01 25.06
C TYR A 102 13.10 21.94 26.43
N PRO A 103 13.48 20.99 27.30
CA PRO A 103 12.97 20.95 28.68
C PRO A 103 13.27 22.22 29.49
N SER A 104 14.29 23.00 29.10
CA SER A 104 14.60 24.31 29.67
C SER A 104 13.64 25.44 29.26
N GLY A 105 12.71 25.18 28.33
CA GLY A 105 11.78 26.17 27.78
C GLY A 105 12.29 26.91 26.53
N GLU A 106 13.57 26.75 26.20
CA GLU A 106 14.19 27.36 25.02
C GLU A 106 13.71 26.69 23.72
N GLU A 107 13.57 27.44 22.63
CA GLU A 107 13.19 26.87 21.33
C GLU A 107 14.29 25.98 20.74
N ARG A 108 13.88 24.88 20.10
CA ARG A 108 14.84 23.94 19.48
C ARG A 108 15.39 24.45 18.16
N CYS A 109 14.66 25.30 17.45
CA CYS A 109 15.05 25.78 16.12
C CYS A 109 16.33 26.62 16.18
N ILE A 110 17.35 26.19 15.44
CA ILE A 110 18.65 26.90 15.30
C ILE A 110 18.77 27.66 13.96
N ALA A 111 17.65 27.85 13.26
CA ALA A 111 17.60 28.52 11.96
C ALA A 111 18.61 27.98 10.94
N CYS A 112 18.71 26.65 10.83
CA CYS A 112 19.63 25.95 9.92
C CYS A 112 19.17 25.97 8.46
N LYS A 113 17.87 26.22 8.20
CA LYS A 113 17.23 26.25 6.88
C LYS A 113 17.23 24.93 6.09
N LEU A 114 17.59 23.80 6.71
CA LEU A 114 17.49 22.48 6.05
C LEU A 114 16.04 22.11 5.72
N CYS A 115 15.09 22.42 6.61
CA CYS A 115 13.68 22.09 6.40
C CYS A 115 13.06 22.87 5.22
N GLU A 116 13.52 24.09 4.98
CA GLU A 116 13.13 24.90 3.81
C GLU A 116 13.67 24.29 2.51
N ALA A 117 14.94 23.86 2.52
CA ALA A 117 15.59 23.25 1.36
C ALA A 117 15.00 21.87 0.98
N VAL A 118 14.62 21.04 1.97
CA VAL A 118 14.07 19.70 1.72
C VAL A 118 12.58 19.73 1.37
N CYS A 119 11.88 20.82 1.64
CA CYS A 119 10.44 20.91 1.44
C CYS A 119 10.10 20.81 -0.07
N PRO A 120 9.41 19.74 -0.52
CA PRO A 120 9.18 19.53 -1.95
C PRO A 120 8.20 20.56 -2.55
N ALA A 121 7.31 21.11 -1.72
CA ALA A 121 6.35 22.13 -2.11
C ALA A 121 6.79 23.57 -1.77
N GLN A 122 8.00 23.74 -1.22
CA GLN A 122 8.53 25.05 -0.78
C GLN A 122 7.52 25.85 0.07
N ALA A 123 6.86 25.16 1.01
CA ALA A 123 5.81 25.74 1.85
C ALA A 123 6.33 26.52 3.06
N ILE A 124 7.63 26.42 3.36
CA ILE A 124 8.24 26.98 4.56
C ILE A 124 9.10 28.19 4.15
N THR A 125 8.96 29.30 4.86
CA THR A 125 9.83 30.48 4.71
C THR A 125 10.53 30.77 6.04
N ILE A 126 11.87 30.87 6.03
CA ILE A 126 12.67 31.05 7.24
C ILE A 126 13.61 32.26 7.13
N GLU A 127 13.45 33.20 8.05
CA GLU A 127 14.37 34.33 8.23
C GLU A 127 15.10 34.19 9.58
N ALA A 128 16.42 34.43 9.57
CA ALA A 128 17.31 34.13 10.68
C ALA A 128 18.11 35.35 11.07
N GLU A 129 18.06 35.72 12.36
CA GLU A 129 18.84 36.82 12.93
C GLU A 129 19.53 36.37 14.22
N PRO A 130 20.70 36.94 14.55
CA PRO A 130 21.32 36.71 15.85
C PRO A 130 20.49 37.38 16.95
N ARG A 131 20.15 36.62 17.99
CA ARG A 131 19.52 37.16 19.20
C ARG A 131 20.56 37.90 20.06
N ALA A 132 20.08 38.71 21.01
CA ALA A 132 20.92 39.42 21.99
C ALA A 132 21.93 38.51 22.72
N ASP A 133 21.59 37.24 22.92
CA ASP A 133 22.45 36.24 23.58
C ASP A 133 23.52 35.66 22.63
N GLY A 134 23.60 36.12 21.38
CA GLY A 134 24.53 35.64 20.35
C GLY A 134 24.08 34.33 19.67
N SER A 135 23.02 33.69 20.15
CA SER A 135 22.44 32.50 19.51
C SER A 135 21.69 32.86 18.22
N ARG A 136 21.83 32.04 17.17
CA ARG A 136 21.05 32.16 15.93
C ARG A 136 19.63 31.64 16.12
N ARG A 137 18.62 32.50 15.92
CA ARG A 137 17.20 32.14 16.02
C ARG A 137 16.41 32.63 14.81
N THR A 138 15.20 32.11 14.66
CA THR A 138 14.29 32.52 13.59
C THR A 138 13.49 33.74 14.02
N THR A 139 13.49 34.80 13.22
CA THR A 139 12.58 35.95 13.40
C THR A 139 11.22 35.68 12.78
N ARG A 140 11.22 34.99 11.64
CA ARG A 140 10.04 34.57 10.91
C ARG A 140 10.16 33.10 10.56
N TYR A 141 9.14 32.34 10.93
CA TYR A 141 8.99 30.93 10.61
C TYR A 141 7.53 30.68 10.26
N ASP A 142 7.23 30.71 8.97
CA ASP A 142 5.87 30.55 8.47
C ASP A 142 5.77 29.27 7.64
N ILE A 143 4.70 28.51 7.86
CA ILE A 143 4.36 27.33 7.07
C ILE A 143 2.98 27.56 6.43
N ASP A 144 2.95 27.59 5.11
CA ASP A 144 1.71 27.65 4.36
C ASP A 144 1.05 26.26 4.34
N MET A 145 0.07 26.02 5.21
CA MET A 145 -0.67 24.74 5.30
C MET A 145 -1.43 24.40 4.01
N THR A 146 -1.66 25.37 3.13
CA THR A 146 -2.27 25.18 1.81
C THR A 146 -1.29 24.64 0.77
N LYS A 147 0.01 24.91 0.92
CA LYS A 147 1.06 24.37 0.06
C LYS A 147 1.63 23.07 0.62
N CYS A 148 1.61 22.89 1.93
CA CYS A 148 2.15 21.71 2.58
C CYS A 148 1.41 20.43 2.17
N ILE A 149 2.16 19.41 1.75
CA ILE A 149 1.62 18.10 1.33
C ILE A 149 1.70 17.02 2.42
N TYR A 150 2.07 17.37 3.66
CA TYR A 150 2.17 16.44 4.80
C TYR A 150 3.07 15.21 4.53
N CYS A 151 4.22 15.44 3.89
CA CYS A 151 5.17 14.36 3.55
C CYS A 151 6.09 13.94 4.70
N GLY A 152 6.29 14.80 5.69
CA GLY A 152 7.14 14.53 6.86
C GLY A 152 8.64 14.70 6.69
N PHE A 153 9.13 15.13 5.52
CA PHE A 153 10.57 15.35 5.31
C PHE A 153 11.16 16.40 6.25
N CYS A 154 10.37 17.37 6.69
CA CYS A 154 10.84 18.41 7.60
C CYS A 154 11.19 17.84 8.99
N GLN A 155 10.46 16.83 9.46
CA GLN A 155 10.74 16.15 10.73
C GLN A 155 12.05 15.34 10.64
N GLU A 156 12.23 14.59 9.54
CA GLU A 156 13.41 13.73 9.37
C GLU A 156 14.69 14.52 9.04
N ALA A 157 14.55 15.67 8.37
CA ALA A 157 15.69 16.51 8.01
C ALA A 157 16.17 17.43 9.14
N CYS A 158 15.38 17.60 10.20
CA CYS A 158 15.74 18.52 11.27
C CYS A 158 16.85 17.92 12.15
N PRO A 159 18.04 18.53 12.24
CA PRO A 159 19.15 17.95 13.01
C PRO A 159 18.96 18.01 14.54
N VAL A 160 17.95 18.77 15.01
CA VAL A 160 17.69 19.07 16.43
C VAL A 160 16.25 18.76 16.85
N ASP A 161 15.50 18.08 15.98
CA ASP A 161 14.08 17.74 16.17
C ASP A 161 13.21 18.94 16.60
N ALA A 162 13.39 20.08 15.91
CA ALA A 162 12.67 21.31 16.23
C ALA A 162 11.23 21.30 15.72
N ILE A 163 11.01 20.83 14.49
CA ILE A 163 9.69 20.70 13.87
C ILE A 163 9.24 19.24 13.94
N VAL A 164 7.99 19.03 14.32
CA VAL A 164 7.33 17.72 14.28
C VAL A 164 5.95 17.83 13.68
N GLU A 165 5.44 16.69 13.22
CA GLU A 165 4.08 16.48 12.72
C GLU A 165 3.10 16.01 13.80
#